data_AF-A0A9D9IWL5-F1
#
_entry.id   AF-A0A9D9IWL5-F1
#
_cell.length_a   1.000
_cell.length_b   1.000
_cell.length_c   1.000
_cell.angle_alpha   90.00
_cell.angle_beta   90.00
_cell.angle_gamma   90.00
#
_symmetry.space_group_name_H-M   'P 1'
#
loop_
_entity.id
_entity.type
_entity.pdbx_description
1 polymer ?
#
loop_
_entity_poly.entity_id
_entity_poly.type
_entity_poly.pdbx_seq_one_letter_code
_entity_poly.pdbx_strand_id
1 'polypeptide(L)'
;NQDDHTKNISFLMDRGGKWHLSPAYDMGYAYNPDGQWTSTHQMSINGKFSGITKDDLLEFGAKNNIKNAARIIDEVCQAASIWPEIARECEVPQKMIEEIRPNMVFF
;
A
#
# COMPACT_ATOMS: atom_id res chain seq x y z
N ASN A 1 2.55 1.21 -4.11
CA ASN A 1 3.94 1.42 -3.68
C ASN A 1 4.62 0.06 -3.69
N GLN A 2 5.54 -0.19 -4.64
CA GLN A 2 6.31 -1.44 -4.71
C GLN A 2 7.68 -1.33 -4.02
N ASP A 3 8.03 -0.16 -3.49
CA ASP A 3 9.22 0.07 -2.66
C ASP A 3 8.90 -0.11 -1.16
N ASP A 4 8.15 -1.17 -0.85
CA ASP A 4 7.57 -1.44 0.47
C ASP A 4 8.50 -2.26 1.38
N HIS A 5 9.81 -2.11 1.24
CA HIS A 5 10.79 -2.92 1.98
C HIS A 5 10.76 -2.70 3.50
N THR A 6 11.36 -3.62 4.25
CA THR A 6 11.32 -3.63 5.73
C THR A 6 11.90 -2.39 6.41
N LYS A 7 12.78 -1.61 5.74
CA LYS A 7 13.28 -0.33 6.25
C LYS A 7 12.23 0.80 6.29
N ASN A 8 11.11 0.62 5.58
CA ASN A 8 9.98 1.54 5.58
C ASN A 8 8.94 1.22 6.67
N ILE A 9 9.25 0.29 7.56
CA ILE A 9 8.44 -0.04 8.74
C ILE A 9 9.24 0.28 9.99
N SER A 10 8.75 1.24 10.78
CA SER A 10 9.39 1.65 12.04
C SER A 10 8.44 1.53 13.23
N PHE A 11 9.05 1.47 14.41
CA PHE A 11 8.36 1.51 15.69
C PHE A 11 8.84 2.70 16.50
N LEU A 12 7.92 3.35 17.20
CA LEU A 12 8.19 4.43 18.15
C LEU A 12 8.09 3.87 19.56
N MET A 13 9.05 4.22 20.41
CA MET A 13 8.99 3.93 21.85
C MET A 13 8.59 5.20 22.60
N ASP A 14 7.59 5.12 23.46
CA ASP A 14 7.26 6.22 24.36
C ASP A 14 8.23 6.29 25.56
N ARG A 15 8.13 7.35 26.36
CA ARG A 15 8.98 7.55 27.55
C ARG A 15 8.81 6.47 28.62
N GLY A 16 7.71 5.71 28.58
CA GLY A 16 7.45 4.59 29.48
C GLY A 16 8.04 3.26 28.97
N GLY A 17 8.70 3.26 27.81
CA GLY A 17 9.26 2.05 27.21
C GLY A 17 8.27 1.25 26.36
N LYS A 18 7.07 1.78 26.10
CA LYS A 18 6.06 1.07 25.31
C LYS A 18 6.21 1.37 23.82
N TRP A 19 6.33 0.30 23.03
CA TRP A 19 6.44 0.36 21.59
C TRP A 19 5.08 0.46 20.90
N HIS A 20 5.02 1.26 19.84
CA HIS A 20 3.89 1.37 18.93
C HIS A 20 4.41 1.44 17.49
N LEU A 21 3.62 1.01 16.52
CA LEU A 21 3.94 1.23 15.10
C LEU A 21 4.01 2.73 14.82
N SER A 22 4.99 3.18 14.04
CA SER A 22 5.03 4.57 13.59
C SER A 22 3.86 4.89 12.66
N PRO A 23 3.50 6.18 12.50
CA PRO A 23 2.74 6.59 11.32
C PRO A 23 3.43 6.10 10.04
N ALA A 24 2.65 5.85 9.00
CA ALA A 24 3.20 5.52 7.68
C ALA A 24 4.03 6.69 7.14
N TYR A 25 5.16 6.37 6.50
CA TYR A 25 6.05 7.32 5.85
C TYR A 25 6.57 6.72 4.54
N ASP A 26 7.25 7.54 3.73
CA ASP A 26 7.82 7.13 2.44
C ASP A 26 6.79 6.46 1.50
N MET A 27 5.57 7.02 1.49
CA MET A 27 4.48 6.58 0.65
C MET A 27 4.50 7.34 -0.67
N GLY A 28 4.98 6.67 -1.73
CA GLY A 28 5.07 7.23 -3.08
C GLY A 28 4.56 6.30 -4.17
N TYR A 29 4.43 6.85 -5.38
CA TYR A 29 4.21 6.08 -6.60
C TYR A 29 5.51 5.43 -7.08
N ALA A 30 5.93 4.38 -6.38
CA ALA A 30 7.04 3.52 -6.79
C ALA A 30 6.48 2.33 -7.58
N TYR A 31 6.25 2.52 -8.88
CA TYR A 31 5.83 1.48 -9.81
C TYR A 31 6.58 1.67 -11.12
N ASN A 32 7.44 0.72 -11.46
CA ASN A 32 8.18 0.67 -12.71
C ASN A 32 8.22 -0.79 -13.20
N PRO A 33 7.30 -1.21 -14.07
CA PRO A 33 7.20 -2.61 -14.50
C PRO A 33 8.45 -3.09 -15.25
N ASP A 34 9.23 -2.19 -15.85
CA ASP A 34 10.50 -2.49 -16.53
C ASP A 34 11.73 -2.30 -15.61
N GLY A 35 11.50 -1.90 -14.36
CA GLY A 35 12.52 -1.61 -13.36
C GLY A 35 13.05 -2.86 -12.66
N GLN A 36 14.32 -2.84 -12.27
CA GLN A 36 14.92 -3.95 -11.53
C GLN A 36 14.38 -4.11 -10.10
N TRP A 37 13.98 -3.00 -9.46
CA TRP A 37 13.69 -2.97 -8.02
C TRP A 37 12.21 -2.77 -7.68
N THR A 38 11.45 -2.14 -8.57
CA THR A 38 10.05 -1.74 -8.35
C THR A 38 9.16 -2.18 -9.50
N SER A 39 9.45 -3.36 -10.07
CA SER A 39 8.55 -4.10 -10.97
C SER A 39 7.61 -5.05 -10.24
N THR A 40 7.97 -5.43 -9.00
CA THR A 40 7.12 -6.14 -8.05
C THR A 40 7.27 -5.53 -6.66
N HIS A 41 6.35 -5.84 -5.74
CA HIS A 41 6.54 -5.54 -4.33
C HIS A 41 7.85 -6.14 -3.80
N GLN A 42 8.44 -5.53 -2.77
CA GLN A 42 9.64 -6.02 -2.10
C GLN A 42 9.32 -6.90 -0.89
N MET A 43 8.09 -6.84 -0.37
CA MET A 43 7.57 -7.80 0.60
C MET A 43 6.47 -8.67 -0.02
N SER A 44 6.46 -9.96 0.32
CA SER A 44 5.47 -10.89 -0.21
C SER A 44 4.19 -10.94 0.62
N ILE A 45 3.06 -11.22 -0.03
CA ILE A 45 1.82 -11.66 0.60
C ILE A 45 1.60 -13.12 0.21
N ASN A 46 1.65 -14.03 1.21
CA ASN A 46 1.58 -15.48 0.98
C ASN A 46 2.57 -15.98 -0.10
N GLY A 47 3.78 -15.41 -0.16
CA GLY A 47 4.81 -15.76 -1.15
C GLY A 47 4.63 -15.11 -2.54
N LYS A 48 3.57 -14.31 -2.75
CA LYS A 48 3.36 -13.53 -3.98
C LYS A 48 3.91 -12.11 -3.83
N PHE A 49 4.63 -11.64 -4.84
CA PHE A 49 5.17 -10.27 -4.93
C PHE A 49 4.45 -9.40 -5.97
N SER A 50 3.60 -10.00 -6.81
CA SER A 50 2.79 -9.33 -7.83
C SER A 50 1.51 -10.14 -8.08
N GLY A 51 0.54 -9.54 -8.79
CA GLY A 51 -0.74 -10.20 -9.07
C GLY A 51 -1.53 -10.56 -7.80
N ILE A 52 -1.41 -9.74 -6.76
CA ILE A 52 -2.08 -9.94 -5.47
C ILE A 52 -3.58 -9.67 -5.64
N THR A 53 -4.40 -10.64 -5.24
CA THR A 53 -5.87 -10.56 -5.32
C THR A 53 -6.50 -10.24 -3.96
N LYS A 54 -7.81 -9.92 -3.94
CA LYS A 54 -8.57 -9.74 -2.69
C LYS A 54 -8.51 -11.01 -1.83
N ASP A 55 -8.64 -12.17 -2.46
CA ASP A 55 -8.62 -13.46 -1.77
C ASP A 55 -7.26 -13.74 -1.11
N ASP A 56 -6.15 -13.35 -1.75
CA ASP A 56 -4.82 -13.44 -1.16
C ASP A 56 -4.73 -12.61 0.14
N LEU A 57 -5.30 -11.41 0.14
CA LEU A 57 -5.33 -10.52 1.32
C LEU A 57 -6.25 -11.05 2.43
N LEU A 58 -7.40 -11.61 2.07
CA LEU A 58 -8.32 -12.22 3.03
C LEU A 58 -7.71 -13.47 3.67
N GLU A 59 -7.07 -14.33 2.88
CA GLU A 59 -6.32 -15.49 3.38
C GLU A 59 -5.17 -15.06 4.30
N PHE A 60 -4.40 -14.04 3.90
CA PHE A 60 -3.34 -13.48 4.73
C PHE A 60 -3.88 -12.97 6.07
N GLY A 61 -5.00 -12.24 6.04
CA GLY A 61 -5.68 -11.76 7.24
C GLY A 61 -6.10 -12.89 8.17
N ALA A 62 -6.71 -13.95 7.62
CA ALA A 62 -7.11 -15.13 8.38
C ALA A 62 -5.91 -15.83 9.04
N LYS A 63 -4.82 -16.07 8.29
CA LYS A 63 -3.60 -16.72 8.81
C LYS A 63 -2.92 -15.93 9.93
N ASN A 64 -3.04 -14.60 9.91
CA ASN A 64 -2.40 -13.71 10.89
C ASN A 64 -3.37 -13.20 11.97
N ASN A 65 -4.56 -13.80 12.10
CA ASN A 65 -5.59 -13.41 13.07
C ASN A 65 -6.02 -11.92 12.98
N ILE A 66 -5.95 -11.33 11.79
CA ILE A 66 -6.40 -9.97 11.53
C ILE A 66 -7.94 -9.96 11.51
N LYS A 67 -8.54 -9.30 12.50
CA LYS A 67 -9.99 -9.13 12.58
C LYS A 67 -10.45 -8.11 11.55
N ASN A 68 -11.62 -8.34 10.94
CA ASN A 68 -12.27 -7.42 10.00
C ASN A 68 -11.45 -7.12 8.74
N ALA A 69 -10.63 -8.06 8.24
CA ALA A 69 -9.78 -7.86 7.07
C ALA A 69 -10.56 -7.34 5.85
N ALA A 70 -11.74 -7.91 5.55
CA ALA A 70 -12.59 -7.44 4.45
C ALA A 70 -12.96 -5.96 4.57
N ARG A 71 -13.44 -5.53 5.75
CA ARG A 71 -13.79 -4.13 6.02
C ARG A 71 -12.58 -3.20 5.87
N ILE A 72 -11.41 -3.61 6.37
CA ILE A 72 -10.18 -2.82 6.26
C ILE A 72 -9.79 -2.63 4.79
N ILE A 73 -9.87 -3.69 3.98
CA ILE A 73 -9.57 -3.64 2.55
C ILE A 73 -10.54 -2.67 1.85
N ASP A 74 -11.84 -2.80 2.12
CA ASP A 74 -12.85 -1.94 1.50
C ASP A 74 -12.67 -0.46 1.89
N GLU A 75 -12.36 -0.16 3.16
CA GLU A 75 -12.08 1.21 3.63
C GLU A 75 -10.86 1.82 2.93
N VAL A 76 -9.78 1.04 2.76
CA VAL A 76 -8.56 1.50 2.06
C VAL A 76 -8.82 1.69 0.57
N CYS A 77 -9.52 0.77 -0.09
CA CYS A 77 -9.89 0.90 -1.50
C CYS A 77 -10.79 2.12 -1.72
N GLN A 78 -11.76 2.36 -0.84
CA GLN A 78 -12.62 3.53 -0.91
C GLN A 78 -11.80 4.82 -0.77
N ALA A 79 -10.95 4.90 0.26
CA ALA A 79 -10.09 6.07 0.48
C ALA A 79 -9.09 6.31 -0.66
N ALA A 80 -8.56 5.25 -1.28
CA ALA A 80 -7.66 5.37 -2.43
C ALA A 80 -8.41 5.72 -3.73
N SER A 81 -9.69 5.37 -3.86
CA SER A 81 -10.45 5.62 -5.10
C SER A 81 -10.67 7.10 -5.39
N ILE A 82 -10.66 7.94 -4.35
CA ILE A 82 -10.76 9.41 -4.45
C ILE A 82 -9.41 10.11 -4.70
N TRP A 83 -8.33 9.34 -4.87
CA TRP A 83 -7.00 9.90 -5.11
C TRP A 83 -6.94 10.83 -6.34
N PRO A 84 -7.60 10.54 -7.49
CA PRO A 84 -7.56 11.46 -8.64
C PRO A 84 -8.13 12.85 -8.32
N GLU A 85 -9.14 12.94 -7.46
CA GLU A 85 -9.74 14.19 -6.99
C GLU A 85 -8.74 14.95 -6.12
N ILE A 86 -8.18 14.28 -5.11
CA ILE A 86 -7.17 14.85 -4.22
C ILE A 86 -5.94 15.31 -5.01
N ALA A 87 -5.49 14.51 -5.98
CA ALA A 87 -4.34 14.83 -6.81
C ALA A 87 -4.58 16.11 -7.64
N ARG A 88 -5.79 16.30 -8.19
CA ARG A 88 -6.16 17.55 -8.88
C ARG A 88 -6.19 18.75 -7.92
N GLU A 89 -6.76 18.57 -6.73
CA GLU A 89 -6.78 19.63 -5.70
C GLU A 89 -5.38 20.02 -5.22
N CYS A 90 -4.46 19.06 -5.18
CA CYS A 90 -3.05 19.28 -4.85
C CYS A 90 -2.19 19.67 -6.06
N GLU A 91 -2.79 20.01 -7.20
CA GLU A 91 -2.11 20.48 -8.42
C GLU A 91 -1.08 19.48 -8.99
N VAL A 92 -1.29 18.18 -8.77
CA VAL A 92 -0.48 17.14 -9.42
C VAL A 92 -0.66 17.24 -10.94
N PRO A 93 0.42 17.23 -11.74
CA PRO A 93 0.31 17.35 -13.20
C PRO A 93 -0.64 16.30 -13.79
N GLN A 94 -1.57 16.74 -14.63
CA GLN A 94 -2.61 15.88 -15.23
C GLN A 94 -2.03 14.63 -15.90
N LYS A 95 -0.90 14.77 -16.61
CA LYS A 95 -0.19 13.66 -17.24
C LYS A 95 0.21 12.57 -16.22
N MET A 96 0.67 12.96 -15.03
CA MET A 96 1.05 12.02 -13.98
C MET A 96 -0.18 11.31 -13.41
N ILE A 97 -1.30 12.02 -13.24
CA ILE A 97 -2.57 11.41 -12.81
C ILE A 97 -3.03 10.35 -13.81
N GLU A 98 -2.96 10.66 -15.10
CA GLU A 98 -3.32 9.75 -16.20
C GLU A 98 -2.41 8.52 -16.28
N GLU A 99 -1.12 8.68 -15.96
CA GLU A 99 -0.16 7.57 -15.89
C GLU A 99 -0.37 6.69 -14.65
N ILE A 100 -0.67 7.28 -13.48
CA ILE A 100 -0.80 6.54 -12.20
C ILE A 100 -2.15 5.81 -12.11
N ARG A 101 -3.25 6.47 -12.49
CA ARG A 101 -4.61 5.98 -12.25
C ARG A 101 -4.86 4.55 -12.76
N PRO A 102 -4.44 4.15 -13.98
CA PRO A 102 -4.66 2.79 -14.48
C PRO A 102 -3.92 1.71 -13.67
N ASN A 103 -2.87 2.09 -12.95
CA ASN A 103 -2.06 1.19 -12.13
C ASN A 103 -2.57 1.08 -10.68
N MET A 104 -3.61 1.83 -10.32
CA MET A 104 -4.26 1.69 -9.02
C MET A 104 -5.13 0.43 -9.00
N VAL A 105 -4.93 -0.42 -7.99
CA VAL A 105 -5.67 -1.67 -7.81
C VAL A 105 -6.79 -1.46 -6.80
N PHE A 106 -8.01 -1.82 -7.19
CA PHE A 106 -9.19 -1.84 -6.33
C PHE A 106 -9.83 -3.23 -6.41
N PHE A 107 -10.42 -3.69 -5.30
CA PHE A 107 -10.93 -5.05 -5.12
C PHE A 107 -12.44 -5.11 -4.91
#